data_AF-A0A3Q7HZ46-F1
#
_entry.id   AF-A0A3Q7HZ46-F1
#
_cell.length_a   1.000
_cell.length_b   1.000
_cell.length_c   1.000
_cell.angle_alpha   90.00
_cell.angle_beta   90.00
_cell.angle_gamma   90.00
#
_symmetry.space_group_name_H-M   'P 1'
#
loop_
_entity.id
_entity.type
_entity.pdbx_description
1 polymer ?
#
loop_
_entity_poly.entity_id
_entity_poly.type
_entity_poly.pdbx_seq_one_letter_code
_entity_poly.pdbx_strand_id
1 'polypeptide(L)' 'MDVTESNVRIDFYMKCGKVTTARSVFDRMKVKNAIFWTTMISGYMQNSSDWEAISLFRDLNGLGW' A
#
# COMPACT_ATOMS: atom_id res chain seq x y z
N MET A 1 -14.34 10.25 -4.65
CA MET A 1 -13.35 10.09 -3.55
C MET A 1 -12.00 10.28 -4.19
N ASP A 2 -11.30 11.34 -3.77
CA ASP A 2 -10.05 11.77 -4.41
C ASP A 2 -8.93 10.79 -4.10
N VAL A 3 -8.05 10.56 -5.08
CA VAL A 3 -6.89 9.65 -5.02
C VAL A 3 -5.98 10.01 -3.83
N THR A 4 -5.99 11.27 -3.42
CA THR A 4 -5.15 11.81 -2.35
C THR A 4 -5.59 11.40 -0.95
N GLU A 5 -6.90 11.36 -0.67
CA GLU A 5 -7.43 11.14 0.69
C GLU A 5 -7.09 9.74 1.22
N SER A 6 -7.30 8.71 0.39
CA SER A 6 -7.01 7.34 0.78
C SER A 6 -5.50 7.11 0.92
N ASN A 7 -4.68 7.82 0.13
CA ASN A 7 -3.24 7.63 0.14
C ASN A 7 -2.63 8.21 1.41
N VAL A 8 -3.11 9.39 1.81
CA VAL A 8 -2.74 10.02 3.09
C VAL A 8 -3.10 9.12 4.27
N ARG A 9 -4.25 8.44 4.24
CA ARG A 9 -4.64 7.50 5.31
C ARG A 9 -3.72 6.27 5.35
N ILE A 10 -3.39 5.70 4.20
CA ILE A 10 -2.46 4.57 4.11
C ILE A 10 -1.08 4.97 4.64
N ASP A 11 -0.52 6.09 4.15
CA ASP A 11 0.79 6.62 4.58
C ASP A 11 0.82 6.91 6.08
N PHE A 12 -0.24 7.54 6.62
CA PHE A 12 -0.37 7.78 8.05
C PHE A 12 -0.36 6.49 8.87
N TYR A 13 -1.16 5.49 8.47
CA TYR A 13 -1.18 4.21 9.17
C TYR A 13 0.16 3.47 9.09
N MET A 14 0.85 3.53 7.95
CA MET A 14 2.18 2.95 7.78
C MET A 14 3.21 3.62 8.68
N LYS A 15 3.23 4.94 8.77
CA LYS A 15 4.14 5.69 9.66
C LYS A 15 3.89 5.41 11.14
N CYS A 16 2.67 5.04 11.51
CA CYS A 16 2.33 4.61 12.87
C CYS A 16 2.58 3.12 13.13
N GLY A 17 3.15 2.37 12.17
CA GLY A 17 3.32 0.91 12.27
C GLY A 17 2.02 0.10 12.23
N LYS A 18 0.89 0.73 11.89
CA LYS A 18 -0.42 0.08 11.76
C LYS A 18 -0.60 -0.53 10.38
N VAL A 19 0.36 -1.37 9.99
CA VAL A 19 0.49 -1.96 8.65
C VAL A 19 -0.77 -2.71 8.22
N THR A 20 -1.39 -3.49 9.11
CA THR A 20 -2.62 -4.24 8.84
C THR A 20 -3.82 -3.33 8.55
N THR A 21 -3.89 -2.17 9.21
CA THR A 21 -4.94 -1.18 8.98
C THR A 21 -4.74 -0.49 7.64
N ALA A 22 -3.49 -0.11 7.31
CA ALA A 22 -3.14 0.42 6.00
C ALA A 22 -3.51 -0.56 4.87
N ARG A 23 -3.20 -1.86 5.04
CA ARG A 23 -3.58 -2.91 4.08
C ARG A 23 -5.09 -3.01 3.89
N SER A 24 -5.87 -2.99 4.97
CA SER A 24 -7.33 -3.05 4.90
C SER A 24 -7.92 -1.87 4.12
N VAL A 25 -7.38 -0.65 4.30
CA VAL A 25 -7.79 0.52 3.51
C VAL A 25 -7.45 0.31 2.04
N PHE A 26 -6.22 -0.11 1.75
CA PHE A 26 -5.77 -0.41 0.38
C PHE A 26 -6.66 -1.45 -0.31
N ASP A 27 -7.01 -2.55 0.38
CA ASP A 27 -7.85 -3.61 -0.18
C ASP A 27 -9.24 -3.16 -0.55
N ARG A 28 -9.84 -2.29 0.28
CA ARG A 28 -11.17 -1.72 0.06
C ARG A 28 -11.22 -0.74 -1.13
N MET A 29 -10.07 -0.33 -1.66
CA MET A 29 -10.03 0.57 -2.81
C MET A 29 -10.43 -0.17 -4.10
N LYS A 30 -11.49 0.32 -4.76
CA LYS A 30 -11.95 -0.20 -6.05
C LYS A 30 -10.96 0.08 -7.19
N VAL A 31 -10.30 1.23 -7.14
CA VAL A 31 -9.28 1.65 -8.11
C VAL A 31 -7.98 1.88 -7.36
N LYS A 32 -6.97 1.08 -7.70
CA LYS A 32 -5.61 1.23 -7.20
C LYS A 32 -4.77 1.72 -8.38
N ASN A 33 -4.07 2.83 -8.22
CA ASN A 33 -3.13 3.37 -9.20
C ASN A 33 -1.70 3.23 -8.67
N ALA A 34 -0.70 3.52 -9.51
CA ALA A 34 0.71 3.37 -9.18
C ALA A 34 1.10 4.01 -7.82
N ILE A 35 0.50 5.15 -7.46
CA ILE A 35 0.79 5.85 -6.20
C ILE A 35 0.42 4.98 -5.00
N PHE A 36 -0.76 4.35 -4.99
CA PHE A 36 -1.16 3.51 -3.86
C PHE A 36 -0.27 2.28 -3.69
N TRP A 37 0.14 1.65 -4.80
CA TRP A 37 1.03 0.50 -4.76
C TRP A 37 2.41 0.88 -4.23
N THR A 38 2.99 1.98 -4.72
CA THR A 38 4.30 2.44 -4.23
C THR A 38 4.24 2.90 -2.78
N THR A 39 3.17 3.57 -2.34
CA THR A 39 2.98 3.93 -0.93
C THR A 39 2.88 2.69 -0.03
N MET A 40 2.13 1.65 -0.44
CA MET A 40 2.07 0.40 0.33
C MET A 40 3.42 -0.34 0.38
N ILE A 41 4.11 -0.49 -0.75
CA ILE A 41 5.40 -1.18 -0.82
C ILE A 41 6.44 -0.45 0.04
N SER A 42 6.53 0.88 -0.08
CA SER A 42 7.43 1.68 0.75
C SER A 42 7.06 1.61 2.24
N GLY A 43 5.77 1.62 2.56
CA GLY A 43 5.28 1.46 3.93
C GLY A 43 5.65 0.12 4.55
N TYR A 44 5.59 -0.97 3.79
CA TYR A 44 6.03 -2.29 4.23
C TYR A 44 7.53 -2.34 4.52
N MET A 45 8.37 -1.80 3.63
CA MET A 45 9.83 -1.73 3.82
C MET A 45 10.20 -0.93 5.08
N GLN A 46 9.49 0.18 5.34
CA GLN A 46 9.70 1.00 6.54
C GLN A 46 9.32 0.30 7.86
N ASN A 47 8.49 -0.73 7.79
CA ASN A 47 8.01 -1.50 8.94
C ASN A 47 8.60 -2.91 8.99
N SER A 48 9.75 -3.14 8.33
CA SER A 48 10.46 -4.43 8.29
C SER A 48 9.58 -5.60 7.85
N SER A 49 8.56 -5.32 7.02
CA SER A 49 7.61 -6.29 6.47
C SER A 49 8.00 -6.63 5.02
N ASP A 50 9.25 -7.07 4.84
CA ASP A 50 9.88 -7.18 3.52
C ASP A 50 9.19 -8.23 2.64
N TRP A 51 8.69 -9.31 3.24
CA TRP A 51 7.99 -10.37 2.50
C TRP A 51 6.67 -9.86 1.91
N GLU A 52 5.92 -9.07 2.67
CA GLU A 52 4.69 -8.44 2.23
C GLU A 52 4.97 -7.42 1.11
N ALA A 53 6.07 -6.66 1.20
CA ALA A 53 6.51 -5.76 0.15
C ALA A 53 6.79 -6.51 -1.16
N ILE A 54 7.54 -7.63 -1.09
CA ILE A 54 7.88 -8.46 -2.25
C ILE A 54 6.64 -9.12 -2.85
N SER A 55 5.76 -9.66 -2.00
CA SER A 55 4.49 -10.25 -2.44
C SER A 55 3.65 -9.23 -3.19
N LEU A 56 3.51 -8.02 -2.62
CA LEU A 56 2.72 -6.96 -3.23
C LEU A 56 3.34 -6.46 -4.55
N PHE A 57 4.67 -6.38 -4.63
CA PHE A 57 5.37 -6.04 -5.88
C PHE A 57 5.19 -7.11 -6.96
N ARG A 58 5.15 -8.39 -6.58
CA ARG A 58 4.85 -9.48 -7.52
C ARG A 58 3.42 -9.37 -8.06
N ASP A 59 2.46 -9.07 -7.21
CA ASP A 59 1.06 -8.84 -7.62
C ASP A 59 0.98 -7.68 -8.61
N LEU A 60 1.69 -6.58 -8.33
CA LEU A 60 1.80 -5.42 -9.23
C LEU A 60 2.34 -5.82 -10.62
N ASN A 61 3.47 -6.54 -10.67
CA ASN A 61 4.07 -6.96 -11.94
C ASN A 61 3.23 -7.99 -12.70
N GLY A 62 2.48 -8.84 -11.98
CA GLY A 62 1.54 -9.78 -12.59
C GLY A 62 0.39 -9.09 -13.32
N LEU A 63 0.09 -7.83 -12.99
CA LEU A 63 -0.92 -7.02 -13.68
C LEU A 63 -0.41 -6.38 -14.99
N GLY A 64 0.86 -6.59 -15.36
CA GLY A 64 1.43 -6.12 -16.63
C GLY A 64 1.60 -4.60 -16.73
N TRP A 65 1.83 -3.95 -15.58
CA TRP A 65 2.03 -2.49 -15.50
C TRP A 65 3.47 -2.09 -15.79
#